data_AF-A0A931XK48-F1
#
_entry.id   AF-A0A931XK48-F1
#
_cell.length_a   1.000
_cell.length_b   1.000
_cell.length_c   1.000
_cell.angle_alpha   90.00
_cell.angle_beta   90.00
_cell.angle_gamma   90.00
#
_symmetry.space_group_name_H-M   'P 1'
#
loop_
_entity.id
_entity.type
_entity.pdbx_description
1 polymer ?
#
loop_
_entity_poly.entity_id
_entity_poly.type
_entity_poly.pdbx_seq_one_letter_code
_entity_poly.pdbx_strand_id
1 'polypeptide(L)' 'MRTNVILPDDLIAEIDKIAGARKRSKFLEEAARDRIESEKLMDAFEKARGILKNDPRFATRAKVRKYIRDFRRKNSYRF' A
#
# COMPACT_ATOMS: atom_id res chain seq x y z
N MET A 1 9.07 -17.30 16.62
CA MET A 1 8.01 -18.32 16.87
C MET A 1 7.80 -19.08 15.57
N ARG A 2 7.61 -20.41 15.61
CA ARG A 2 7.23 -21.20 14.43
C ARG A 2 5.74 -21.50 14.50
N THR A 3 5.03 -21.33 13.40
CA THR A 3 3.59 -21.58 13.27
C THR A 3 3.36 -22.48 12.07
N ASN A 4 2.57 -23.53 12.24
CA ASN A 4 2.16 -24.39 11.13
C ASN A 4 0.89 -23.80 10.50
N VAL A 5 0.89 -23.69 9.17
CA VAL A 5 -0.25 -23.23 8.37
C VAL A 5 -0.63 -24.31 7.37
N ILE A 6 -1.93 -24.48 7.17
CA ILE A 6 -2.49 -25.44 6.21
C ILE A 6 -2.82 -24.66 4.93
N LEU A 7 -2.30 -25.13 3.81
CA LEU A 7 -2.54 -24.55 2.49
C LEU A 7 -2.98 -25.67 1.54
N PRO A 8 -3.85 -25.38 0.57
CA PRO A 8 -4.20 -26.31 -0.51
C PRO A 8 -2.98 -26.77 -1.33
N ASP A 9 -3.00 -28.00 -1.81
CA ASP A 9 -1.88 -28.60 -2.55
C ASP A 9 -1.56 -27.88 -3.86
N ASP A 10 -2.59 -27.39 -4.56
CA ASP A 10 -2.47 -26.59 -5.78
C ASP A 10 -1.73 -25.28 -5.51
N LEU A 11 -2.08 -24.58 -4.43
CA LEU A 11 -1.40 -23.35 -4.03
C LEU A 11 0.08 -23.60 -3.66
N ILE A 12 0.37 -24.70 -2.95
CA ILE A 12 1.75 -25.09 -2.64
C ILE A 12 2.54 -25.36 -3.93
N ALA A 13 1.93 -26.06 -4.89
CA ALA A 13 2.57 -26.35 -6.17
C ALA A 13 2.85 -25.07 -6.98
N GLU A 14 1.99 -24.07 -6.93
CA GLU A 14 2.23 -22.76 -7.55
C GLU A 14 3.36 -21.99 -6.87
N ILE A 15 3.36 -21.93 -5.53
CA ILE A 15 4.44 -21.31 -4.76
C ILE A 15 5.78 -21.97 -5.09
N ASP A 16 5.80 -23.30 -5.23
CA ASP A 16 7.02 -24.03 -5.59
C ASP A 16 7.54 -23.70 -6.98
N LYS A 17 6.67 -23.48 -7.95
CA LYS A 17 7.08 -23.05 -9.30
C LYS A 17 7.73 -21.67 -9.28
N ILE A 18 7.28 -20.78 -8.40
CA ILE A 18 7.75 -19.39 -8.32
C ILE A 18 9.00 -19.27 -7.44
N ALA A 19 8.92 -19.77 -6.21
CA ALA A 19 9.95 -19.59 -5.19
C ALA A 19 10.88 -20.79 -5.04
N GLY A 20 10.46 -21.98 -5.47
CA GLY A 20 11.12 -23.25 -5.20
C GLY A 20 10.74 -23.88 -3.86
N ALA A 21 10.71 -25.20 -3.81
CA ALA A 21 10.23 -25.98 -2.67
C ALA A 21 10.91 -25.70 -1.32
N ARG A 22 12.15 -25.17 -1.31
CA ARG A 22 12.90 -24.83 -0.09
C ARG A 22 12.72 -23.39 0.38
N LYS A 23 12.00 -22.54 -0.36
CA LYS A 23 11.85 -21.10 -0.05
C LYS A 23 10.42 -20.71 0.32
N ARG A 24 9.52 -21.68 0.54
CA ARG A 24 8.11 -21.45 0.88
C ARG A 24 7.92 -20.53 2.09
N SER A 25 8.65 -20.75 3.19
CA SER A 25 8.54 -19.89 4.38
C SER A 25 8.91 -18.44 4.10
N LYS A 26 9.96 -18.20 3.30
CA LYS A 26 10.39 -16.86 2.93
C LYS A 26 9.36 -16.19 2.00
N PHE A 27 8.86 -16.94 1.02
CA PHE A 27 7.82 -16.46 0.11
C PHE A 27 6.54 -16.05 0.87
N LEU A 28 6.08 -16.89 1.79
CA LEU A 28 4.91 -16.60 2.62
C LEU A 28 5.12 -15.41 3.55
N GLU A 29 6.33 -15.25 4.11
CA GLU A 29 6.66 -14.09 4.93
C GLU A 29 6.58 -12.79 4.10
N GLU A 30 7.22 -12.75 2.94
CA GLU A 30 7.22 -11.59 2.05
C GLU A 30 5.79 -11.26 1.59
N ALA A 31 5.05 -12.25 1.11
CA ALA A 31 3.65 -12.07 0.68
C ALA A 31 2.75 -11.58 1.82
N ALA A 32 2.93 -12.10 3.04
CA ALA A 32 2.16 -11.65 4.20
C ALA A 32 2.49 -10.20 4.58
N ARG A 33 3.78 -9.81 4.54
CA ARG A 33 4.20 -8.43 4.81
C ARG A 33 3.58 -7.46 3.80
N ASP A 34 3.68 -7.78 2.52
CA ASP A 34 3.13 -6.96 1.44
C ASP A 34 1.60 -6.82 1.56
N ARG A 35 0.91 -7.91 1.89
CA ARG A 35 -0.54 -7.87 2.11
C ARG A 35 -0.89 -7.02 3.32
N ILE A 36 -0.19 -7.17 4.45
CA ILE A 36 -0.42 -6.38 5.66
C ILE A 36 -0.21 -4.89 5.39
N GLU A 37 0.83 -4.51 4.65
CA GLU A 37 1.07 -3.12 4.29
C GLU A 37 -0.06 -2.56 3.43
N SER A 38 -0.52 -3.33 2.44
CA SER A 38 -1.66 -2.97 1.59
C SER A 38 -2.95 -2.75 2.40
N GLU A 39 -3.24 -3.64 3.36
CA GLU A 39 -4.40 -3.52 4.25
C GLU A 39 -4.30 -2.28 5.15
N LYS A 40 -3.13 -2.01 5.72
CA LYS A 40 -2.89 -0.80 6.53
C LYS A 40 -3.09 0.47 5.71
N LEU A 41 -2.63 0.49 4.47
CA LEU A 41 -2.82 1.63 3.58
C LEU A 41 -4.31 1.83 3.25
N MET A 42 -5.04 0.74 2.98
CA MET A 42 -6.49 0.80 2.73
C MET A 42 -7.26 1.34 3.94
N ASP A 43 -6.97 0.83 5.13
CA ASP A 43 -7.55 1.30 6.39
C ASP A 43 -7.23 2.78 6.64
N ALA A 44 -6.01 3.22 6.34
CA ALA A 44 -5.64 4.63 6.43
C ALA A 44 -6.45 5.49 5.45
N PHE A 45 -6.70 5.03 4.23
CA PHE A 45 -7.55 5.76 3.27
C PHE A 45 -9.01 5.84 3.72
N GLU A 46 -9.58 4.75 4.24
CA GLU A 46 -10.95 4.78 4.77
C GLU A 46 -11.06 5.70 5.99
N LYS A 47 -10.09 5.68 6.90
CA LYS A 47 -10.05 6.62 8.04
C LYS A 47 -9.87 8.07 7.62
N ALA A 48 -9.09 8.33 6.57
CA ALA A 48 -8.86 9.68 6.05
C ALA A 48 -10.00 10.15 5.12
N ARG A 49 -10.98 9.30 4.83
CA ARG A 49 -12.05 9.59 3.86
C ARG A 49 -12.81 10.84 4.27
N GLY A 50 -12.83 11.82 3.37
CA GLY A 50 -13.57 13.06 3.57
C GLY A 50 -12.88 14.09 4.48
N ILE A 51 -11.66 13.83 4.98
CA ILE A 51 -10.93 14.80 5.83
C ILE A 51 -10.73 16.17 5.14
N LEU A 52 -10.66 16.19 3.80
CA LEU A 52 -10.52 17.41 3.01
C LEU A 52 -11.85 17.96 2.45
N LYS A 53 -12.98 17.32 2.72
CA LYS A 53 -14.28 17.62 2.08
C LYS A 53 -14.72 19.07 2.29
N ASN A 54 -14.53 19.59 3.50
CA ASN A 54 -14.98 20.93 3.88
C ASN A 54 -13.86 21.97 3.87
N ASP A 55 -12.67 21.62 3.39
CA ASP A 55 -11.53 22.54 3.37
C ASP A 55 -11.67 23.53 2.20
N PRO A 56 -11.70 24.85 2.46
CA PRO A 56 -11.85 25.86 1.42
C PRO A 56 -10.74 25.85 0.36
N ARG A 57 -9.56 25.29 0.67
CA ARG A 57 -8.42 25.11 -0.26
C ARG A 57 -8.68 24.03 -1.30
N PHE A 58 -9.56 23.08 -0.99
CA PHE A 58 -9.88 21.94 -1.85
C PHE A 58 -11.32 21.98 -2.41
N ALA A 59 -12.07 23.06 -2.14
CA ALA A 59 -13.48 23.21 -2.55
C ALA A 59 -13.74 23.19 -4.07
N THR A 60 -12.75 23.51 -4.92
CA THR A 60 -12.90 23.44 -6.39
C THR A 60 -11.65 22.89 -7.06
N ARG A 61 -11.82 22.31 -8.25
CA ARG A 61 -10.70 21.84 -9.09
C ARG A 61 -9.65 22.93 -9.37
N ALA A 62 -10.07 24.19 -9.49
CA ALA A 62 -9.15 25.32 -9.69
C ALA A 62 -8.30 25.59 -8.43
N LYS A 63 -8.91 25.53 -7.24
CA LYS A 63 -8.19 25.71 -5.97
C LYS A 63 -7.26 24.54 -5.66
N VAL A 64 -7.67 23.30 -5.95
CA VAL A 64 -6.80 22.12 -5.86
C VAL A 64 -5.57 22.30 -6.77
N ARG A 65 -5.76 22.70 -8.03
CA ARG A 65 -4.63 22.97 -8.96
C ARG A 65 -3.72 24.08 -8.45
N LYS A 66 -4.28 25.17 -7.92
CA LYS A 66 -3.52 26.26 -7.30
C LYS A 66 -2.68 25.73 -6.13
N TYR A 67 -3.29 24.96 -5.22
CA TYR A 67 -2.60 24.35 -4.09
C TYR A 67 -1.43 23.47 -4.55
N ILE A 68 -1.65 22.57 -5.51
CA ILE A 68 -0.59 21.67 -6.02
C ILE A 68 0.55 22.48 -6.65
N ARG A 69 0.24 23.49 -7.46
CA ARG A 69 1.25 24.36 -8.08
C ARG A 69 2.07 25.10 -7.03
N ASP A 70 1.40 25.70 -6.05
CA ASP A 70 2.05 26.49 -5.00
C ASP A 70 2.89 25.58 -4.08
N PHE A 71 2.40 24.36 -3.79
CA PHE A 71 3.14 23.33 -3.06
C PHE A 71 4.39 22.88 -3.82
N ARG A 72 4.28 22.59 -5.12
CA ARG A 72 5.44 22.21 -5.95
C ARG A 72 6.47 23.32 -6.04
N ARG A 73 6.05 24.58 -6.16
CA ARG A 73 6.97 25.74 -6.19
C ARG A 73 7.69 25.94 -4.87
N LYS A 74 7.01 25.68 -3.74
CA LYS A 74 7.60 25.81 -2.40
C LYS A 74 8.57 24.67 -2.08
N ASN A 75 8.29 23.46 -2.57
CA ASN A 75 9.05 22.25 -2.28
C ASN A 75 9.97 21.81 -3.43
N SER A 76 10.04 22.57 -4.53
CA SER A 76 11.05 22.35 -5.55
C SER A 76 12.40 22.73 -4.96
N TYR A 77 13.16 21.73 -4.52
CA TYR A 77 14.58 21.92 -4.26
C TYR A 77 15.24 22.36 -5.57
N ARG A 78 15.81 23.56 -5.57
CA ARG A 78 16.84 23.90 -6.56
C ARG A 78 18.11 23.18 -6.09
N PHE A 79 18.55 22.20 -6.86
CA PHE A 79 19.92 21.69 -6.76
C PHE A 79 20.89 22.81 -7.14
#